data_AF-A0A5N7MQV8-F1
#
_entry.id   AF-A0A5N7MQV8-F1
#
_cell.length_a   1.000
_cell.length_b   1.000
_cell.length_c   1.000
_cell.angle_alpha   90.00
_cell.angle_beta   90.00
_cell.angle_gamma   90.00
#
_symmetry.space_group_name_H-M   'P 1'
#
loop_
_entity.id
_entity.type
_entity.pdbx_description
1 polymer ?
#
loop_
_entity_poly.entity_id
_entity_poly.type
_entity_poly.pdbx_seq_one_letter_code
_entity_poly.pdbx_strand_id
1 'polypeptide(L)'
;MIAPKAKPGKCLKRGGAARIVPTMDTLRSILSRRPRYAGKAMACVNVACFLVRRRNRCGRAGATQDSGASMTAILQLPAWLGAILAMLLAIAASALPFVLLRLRMGDELPTKARDVAETVAVRIGTVHSLILALVFAEAQSTHTNLQQEVSKELTTIEHIALELNQWNGQEGKVLRSQLAAYVTAVLQNEWQASANLRGSREARRAYNTLDIGILDLRAETPQQQSLRARMIMNMDDLQDHRKARLSLAHRGLPSLFWWMALTGFAIIVGFFLIFPANLVHIAILSVYGAYTGLALYFILALSHPYAGPASIDTSPYEMVLEDDLKGS
;
A
#
# COMPACT_ATOMS: atom_id res chain seq x y z
N MET A 1 -60.07 21.16 -31.11
CA MET A 1 -60.87 22.32 -31.57
C MET A 1 -60.51 23.53 -30.72
N ILE A 2 -60.05 24.60 -31.39
CA ILE A 2 -60.42 26.02 -31.15
C ILE A 2 -60.09 26.63 -29.77
N ALA A 3 -59.15 27.59 -29.80
CA ALA A 3 -58.97 28.64 -28.80
C ALA A 3 -60.12 29.67 -28.84
N PRO A 4 -60.31 30.45 -27.77
CA PRO A 4 -60.45 31.90 -27.95
C PRO A 4 -59.62 32.68 -26.91
N LYS A 5 -58.76 33.62 -27.31
CA LYS A 5 -58.96 35.05 -27.66
C LYS A 5 -58.83 36.01 -26.47
N ALA A 6 -57.88 36.95 -26.64
CA ALA A 6 -57.48 38.07 -25.78
C ALA A 6 -58.48 39.24 -25.77
N LYS A 7 -58.49 40.13 -24.76
CA LYS A 7 -57.81 41.46 -24.61
C LYS A 7 -58.63 42.29 -23.56
N PRO A 8 -58.32 43.55 -23.17
CA PRO A 8 -57.04 44.28 -23.00
C PRO A 8 -56.99 45.20 -21.73
N GLY A 9 -55.82 45.77 -21.43
CA GLY A 9 -55.73 47.22 -21.14
C GLY A 9 -55.45 47.70 -19.70
N LYS A 10 -54.21 48.17 -19.48
CA LYS A 10 -53.80 49.57 -19.16
C LYS A 10 -52.72 49.68 -18.09
N CYS A 11 -51.65 50.38 -18.50
CA CYS A 11 -50.54 50.92 -17.72
C CYS A 11 -50.91 52.23 -16.99
N LEU A 12 -50.16 52.55 -15.92
CA LEU A 12 -49.67 53.89 -15.48
C LEU A 12 -48.95 53.65 -14.13
N LYS A 13 -47.78 54.21 -13.75
CA LYS A 13 -46.99 55.36 -14.24
C LYS A 13 -45.58 55.35 -13.58
N ARG A 14 -44.54 55.59 -14.40
CA ARG A 14 -43.26 56.31 -14.19
C ARG A 14 -42.42 56.15 -12.90
N GLY A 15 -41.14 55.80 -13.09
CA GLY A 15 -39.97 56.19 -12.29
C GLY A 15 -38.68 55.98 -13.10
N GLY A 16 -37.81 56.98 -13.19
CA GLY A 16 -36.80 57.17 -14.24
C GLY A 16 -35.73 56.09 -14.42
N ALA A 17 -35.44 55.74 -15.67
CA ALA A 17 -34.24 55.00 -16.07
C ALA A 17 -33.15 56.02 -16.48
N ALA A 18 -32.15 56.23 -15.61
CA ALA A 18 -30.89 56.83 -16.01
C ALA A 18 -30.05 55.75 -16.71
N ARG A 19 -29.87 55.93 -18.02
CA ARG A 19 -29.05 55.07 -18.88
C ARG A 19 -27.58 55.40 -18.64
N ILE A 20 -26.87 54.58 -17.84
CA ILE A 20 -25.41 54.67 -17.73
C ILE A 20 -24.81 53.65 -18.72
N VAL A 21 -24.53 54.11 -19.93
CA VAL A 21 -23.61 53.40 -20.85
C VAL A 21 -22.20 53.80 -20.41
N PRO A 22 -21.34 52.87 -19.97
CA PRO A 22 -19.94 53.21 -19.69
C PRO A 22 -19.25 53.56 -21.00
N THR A 23 -18.65 54.74 -21.06
CA THR A 23 -17.76 55.16 -22.15
C THR A 23 -16.53 54.26 -22.18
N MET A 24 -15.96 54.01 -23.37
CA MET A 24 -14.81 53.11 -23.54
C MET A 24 -13.58 53.46 -22.68
N ASP A 25 -13.49 54.69 -22.16
CA ASP A 25 -12.45 55.12 -21.24
C ASP A 25 -12.58 54.50 -19.84
N THR A 26 -13.79 54.17 -19.38
CA THR A 26 -13.99 53.51 -18.08
C THR A 26 -13.63 52.01 -18.12
N LEU A 27 -13.84 51.36 -19.27
CA LEU A 27 -13.40 49.97 -19.49
C LEU A 27 -11.87 49.87 -19.63
N ARG A 28 -11.23 50.89 -20.20
CA ARG A 28 -9.77 50.96 -20.32
C ARG A 28 -9.08 51.14 -18.96
N SER A 29 -9.69 51.88 -18.01
CA SER A 29 -9.13 52.03 -16.66
C SER A 29 -9.22 50.75 -15.83
N ILE A 30 -10.26 49.93 -16.02
CA ILE A 30 -10.44 48.63 -15.34
C ILE A 30 -9.49 47.57 -15.92
N LEU A 31 -9.29 47.54 -17.24
CA LEU A 31 -8.37 46.61 -17.90
C LEU A 31 -6.88 47.00 -17.80
N SER A 32 -6.57 48.25 -17.41
CA SER A 32 -5.18 48.71 -17.19
C SER A 32 -4.60 48.33 -15.83
N ARG A 33 -5.44 47.88 -14.88
CA ARG A 33 -4.97 47.35 -13.59
C ARG A 33 -4.54 45.90 -13.75
N ARG A 34 -3.36 45.70 -14.35
CA ARG A 34 -2.64 44.43 -14.24
C ARG A 34 -2.43 44.12 -12.75
N PRO A 35 -2.91 43.00 -12.20
CA PRO A 35 -2.46 42.59 -10.87
C PRO A 35 -0.95 42.35 -10.94
N ARG A 36 -0.19 43.19 -10.23
CA ARG A 36 1.28 43.17 -10.16
C ARG A 36 1.86 41.88 -9.54
N TYR A 37 1.01 40.88 -9.25
CA TYR A 37 1.31 39.62 -8.57
C TYR A 37 1.07 38.36 -9.43
N ALA A 38 0.61 38.51 -10.68
CA ALA A 38 0.38 37.36 -11.58
C ALA A 38 1.65 36.54 -11.87
N GLY A 39 2.84 37.14 -11.76
CA GLY A 39 4.12 36.45 -11.99
C GLY A 39 4.58 35.55 -10.83
N LYS A 40 4.17 35.83 -9.58
CA LYS A 40 4.66 35.09 -8.39
C LYS A 40 3.71 33.96 -7.95
N ALA A 41 2.40 34.16 -8.08
CA ALA A 41 1.43 33.08 -7.84
C ALA A 41 1.51 31.98 -8.91
N MET A 42 1.83 32.34 -10.16
CA MET A 42 2.15 31.36 -11.21
C MET A 42 3.45 30.60 -10.92
N ALA A 43 4.40 31.14 -10.14
CA ALA A 43 5.61 30.43 -9.78
C ALA A 43 5.34 29.30 -8.75
N CYS A 44 4.43 29.51 -7.79
CA CYS A 44 4.02 28.45 -6.85
C CYS A 44 3.29 27.30 -7.55
N VAL A 45 2.41 27.61 -8.51
CA VAL A 45 1.75 26.58 -9.33
C VAL A 45 2.73 25.96 -10.33
N ASN A 46 3.67 26.75 -10.89
CA ASN A 46 4.67 26.21 -11.81
C ASN A 46 5.66 25.28 -11.12
N VAL A 47 6.04 25.44 -9.85
CA VAL A 47 6.93 24.46 -9.18
C VAL A 47 6.21 23.13 -8.96
N ALA A 48 4.93 23.16 -8.57
CA ALA A 48 4.10 21.96 -8.50
C ALA A 48 3.87 21.33 -9.89
N CYS A 49 3.77 22.14 -10.94
CA CYS A 49 3.60 21.68 -12.33
C CYS A 49 4.93 21.26 -13.01
N PHE A 50 6.07 21.79 -12.56
CA PHE A 50 7.41 21.49 -13.08
C PHE A 50 7.86 20.09 -12.68
N LEU A 51 7.37 19.57 -11.54
CA LEU A 51 7.55 18.18 -11.14
C LEU A 51 6.72 17.20 -11.99
N VAL A 52 5.64 17.66 -12.64
CA VAL A 52 4.79 16.83 -13.51
C VAL A 52 5.24 16.86 -14.98
N ARG A 53 6.00 17.88 -15.41
CA ARG A 53 6.25 18.15 -16.84
C ARG A 53 7.64 17.74 -17.36
N ARG A 54 8.22 16.62 -16.89
CA ARG A 54 9.47 16.11 -17.50
C ARG A 54 9.62 14.58 -17.53
N ARG A 55 8.87 13.91 -18.42
CA ARG A 55 9.41 12.87 -19.34
C ARG A 55 8.32 12.32 -20.29
N ASN A 56 8.11 13.00 -21.42
CA ASN A 56 7.75 12.31 -22.65
C ASN A 56 9.05 11.87 -23.33
N ARG A 57 9.48 10.65 -23.03
CA ARG A 57 10.43 9.91 -23.87
C ARG A 57 9.90 8.49 -23.96
N CYS A 58 9.27 8.17 -25.09
CA CYS A 58 9.03 6.79 -25.50
C CYS A 58 10.36 6.05 -25.46
N GLY A 59 10.44 5.01 -24.64
CA GLY A 59 11.61 4.17 -24.51
C GLY A 59 11.38 3.14 -23.41
N ARG A 60 11.05 1.91 -23.81
CA ARG A 60 11.10 0.66 -23.03
C ARG A 60 10.54 0.72 -21.60
N ALA A 61 9.29 0.28 -21.44
CA ALA A 61 8.81 -0.27 -20.18
C ALA A 61 9.60 -1.54 -19.85
N GLY A 62 10.68 -1.37 -19.11
CA GLY A 62 11.50 -2.44 -18.56
C GLY A 62 12.32 -1.86 -17.42
N ALA A 63 12.19 -2.46 -16.23
CA ALA A 63 12.91 -2.17 -14.99
C ALA A 63 12.43 -0.96 -14.16
N THR A 64 11.38 -1.17 -13.36
CA THR A 64 11.22 -0.54 -12.03
C THR A 64 11.38 -1.59 -10.92
N GLN A 65 12.39 -2.46 -11.03
CA GLN A 65 12.66 -3.50 -10.03
C GLN A 65 13.75 -3.10 -9.03
N ASP A 66 14.52 -2.03 -9.28
CA ASP A 66 15.62 -1.61 -8.40
C ASP A 66 15.23 -0.61 -7.30
N SER A 67 14.12 0.12 -7.41
CA SER A 67 13.71 1.09 -6.37
C SER A 67 13.08 0.43 -5.12
N GLY A 68 12.70 -0.85 -5.21
CA GLY A 68 12.15 -1.62 -4.09
C GLY A 68 13.21 -2.03 -3.06
N ALA A 69 14.44 -2.29 -3.51
CA ALA A 69 15.52 -2.77 -2.64
C ALA A 69 15.93 -1.76 -1.56
N SER A 70 15.85 -0.46 -1.85
CA SER A 70 16.13 0.60 -0.89
C SER A 70 15.02 0.81 0.14
N MET A 71 13.76 0.56 -0.23
CA MET A 71 12.62 0.74 0.68
C MET A 71 12.54 -0.39 1.72
N THR A 72 12.84 -1.63 1.33
CA THR A 72 12.79 -2.78 2.24
C THR A 72 13.97 -2.86 3.21
N ALA A 73 15.06 -2.13 2.96
CA ALA A 73 16.22 -2.09 3.85
C ALA A 73 15.87 -1.57 5.25
N ILE A 74 14.90 -0.66 5.37
CA ILE A 74 14.44 -0.12 6.67
C ILE A 74 13.78 -1.18 7.54
N LEU A 75 13.24 -2.24 6.94
CA LEU A 75 12.55 -3.33 7.62
C LEU A 75 13.54 -4.31 8.29
N GLN A 76 14.81 -4.30 7.88
CA GLN A 76 15.86 -5.11 8.50
C GLN A 76 16.32 -4.54 9.85
N LEU A 77 15.97 -3.29 10.14
CA LEU A 77 16.27 -2.65 11.42
C LEU A 77 15.24 -3.07 12.48
N PRO A 78 15.59 -3.01 13.78
CA PRO A 78 14.62 -3.12 14.86
C PRO A 78 13.42 -2.19 14.64
N ALA A 79 12.21 -2.66 14.97
CA ALA A 79 10.96 -1.98 14.61
C ALA A 79 10.93 -0.49 14.98
N TRP A 80 11.44 -0.17 16.17
CA TRP A 80 11.50 1.19 16.69
C TRP A 80 12.50 2.08 15.93
N LEU A 81 13.64 1.53 15.50
CA LEU A 81 14.63 2.26 14.68
C LEU A 81 14.10 2.53 13.28
N GLY A 82 13.48 1.53 12.66
CA GLY A 82 12.84 1.70 11.36
C GLY A 82 11.74 2.76 11.39
N ALA A 83 10.90 2.74 12.42
CA ALA A 83 9.86 3.75 12.63
C ALA A 83 10.44 5.17 12.81
N ILE A 84 11.45 5.33 13.68
CA ILE A 84 12.11 6.64 13.89
C ILE A 84 12.74 7.12 12.59
N LEU A 85 13.44 6.27 11.85
CA LEU A 85 14.05 6.65 10.58
C LEU A 85 13.00 7.08 9.55
N ALA A 86 11.88 6.36 9.44
CA ALA A 86 10.78 6.74 8.56
C ALA A 86 10.15 8.08 8.96
N MET A 87 9.97 8.32 10.28
CA MET A 87 9.51 9.60 10.81
C MET A 87 10.47 10.73 10.44
N LEU A 88 11.78 10.55 10.67
CA LEU A 88 12.80 11.54 10.36
C LEU A 88 12.89 11.84 8.86
N LEU A 89 12.79 10.81 8.01
CA LEU A 89 12.76 10.98 6.56
C LEU A 89 11.52 11.76 6.11
N ALA A 90 10.35 11.48 6.68
CA ALA A 90 9.13 12.20 6.36
C ALA A 90 9.15 13.65 6.91
N ILE A 91 9.71 13.88 8.09
CA ILE A 91 9.98 15.23 8.63
C ILE A 91 10.92 15.99 7.69
N ALA A 92 12.02 15.37 7.25
CA ALA A 92 12.94 16.00 6.31
C ALA A 92 12.24 16.29 4.97
N ALA A 93 11.44 15.35 4.46
CA ALA A 93 10.68 15.54 3.22
C ALA A 93 9.62 16.65 3.31
N SER A 94 9.02 16.89 4.48
CA SER A 94 8.08 17.99 4.68
C SER A 94 8.77 19.33 4.97
N ALA A 95 9.79 19.36 5.84
CA ALA A 95 10.43 20.58 6.32
C ALA A 95 11.51 21.12 5.38
N LEU A 96 12.30 20.27 4.69
CA LEU A 96 13.38 20.75 3.80
C LEU A 96 12.87 21.63 2.64
N PRO A 97 11.81 21.26 1.90
CA PRO A 97 11.28 22.12 0.84
C PRO A 97 10.79 23.46 1.39
N PHE A 98 10.19 23.44 2.59
CA PHE A 98 9.72 24.64 3.28
C PHE A 98 10.87 25.59 3.61
N VAL A 99 11.93 25.09 4.24
CA VAL A 99 13.12 25.88 4.57
C VAL A 99 13.81 26.39 3.30
N LEU A 100 14.04 25.53 2.30
CA LEU A 100 14.75 25.89 1.07
C LEU A 100 14.02 26.96 0.26
N LEU A 101 12.70 26.84 0.12
CA LEU A 101 11.90 27.82 -0.64
C LEU A 101 11.89 29.18 0.07
N ARG A 102 11.84 29.19 1.41
CA ARG A 102 11.83 30.42 2.21
C ARG A 102 13.18 31.12 2.26
N LEU A 103 14.28 30.37 2.28
CA LEU A 103 15.62 30.95 2.08
C LEU A 103 15.75 31.66 0.71
N ARG A 104 14.92 31.30 -0.28
CA ARG A 104 14.96 31.88 -1.64
C ARG A 104 13.88 32.92 -1.93
N MET A 105 12.77 32.96 -1.18
CA MET A 105 11.63 33.84 -1.43
C MET A 105 11.31 34.70 -0.21
N GLY A 106 11.44 36.03 -0.36
CA GLY A 106 11.05 37.01 0.65
C GLY A 106 9.53 37.07 0.91
N ASP A 107 9.18 37.61 2.08
CA ASP A 107 7.98 37.31 2.87
C ASP A 107 6.64 37.93 2.40
N GLU A 108 6.34 37.93 1.10
CA GLU A 108 5.22 38.70 0.55
C GLU A 108 4.15 37.86 -0.16
N LEU A 109 3.41 37.07 0.63
CA LEU A 109 2.15 36.46 0.17
C LEU A 109 0.94 37.11 0.86
N PRO A 110 -0.08 37.56 0.10
CA PRO A 110 -1.29 38.20 0.66
C PRO A 110 -2.03 37.31 1.65
N THR A 111 -2.55 37.90 2.75
CA THR A 111 -3.30 37.21 3.81
C THR A 111 -4.48 36.40 3.29
N LYS A 112 -5.26 36.94 2.34
CA LYS A 112 -6.42 36.26 1.74
C LYS A 112 -6.07 34.95 1.01
N ALA A 113 -4.86 34.81 0.49
CA ALA A 113 -4.41 33.55 -0.11
C ALA A 113 -4.10 32.47 0.94
N ARG A 114 -3.74 32.89 2.16
CA ARG A 114 -3.45 32.00 3.30
C ARG A 114 -4.74 31.40 3.86
N ASP A 115 -5.79 32.20 4.03
CA ASP A 115 -7.09 31.73 4.57
C ASP A 115 -7.73 30.65 3.66
N VAL A 116 -7.65 30.86 2.34
CA VAL A 116 -8.13 29.88 1.35
C VAL A 116 -7.26 28.62 1.37
N ALA A 117 -5.93 28.77 1.44
CA ALA A 117 -5.01 27.65 1.52
C ALA A 117 -5.24 26.80 2.77
N GLU A 118 -5.47 27.42 3.93
CA GLU A 118 -5.78 26.74 5.18
C GLU A 118 -7.07 25.92 5.07
N THR A 119 -8.15 26.55 4.60
CA THR A 119 -9.45 25.89 4.43
C THR A 119 -9.37 24.70 3.48
N VAL A 120 -8.63 24.84 2.38
CA VAL A 120 -8.43 23.78 1.39
C VAL A 120 -7.50 22.68 1.93
N ALA A 121 -6.43 23.04 2.63
CA ALA A 121 -5.47 22.10 3.21
C ALA A 121 -6.13 21.19 4.25
N VAL A 122 -7.03 21.72 5.10
CA VAL A 122 -7.79 20.91 6.05
C VAL A 122 -8.66 19.87 5.31
N ARG A 123 -9.39 20.30 4.27
CA ARG A 123 -10.26 19.40 3.48
C ARG A 123 -9.48 18.33 2.71
N ILE A 124 -8.32 18.68 2.16
CA ILE A 124 -7.45 17.70 1.50
C ILE A 124 -6.83 16.77 2.54
N GLY A 125 -6.46 17.30 3.70
CA GLY A 125 -5.96 16.55 4.86
C GLY A 125 -6.94 15.49 5.32
N THR A 126 -8.24 15.80 5.40
CA THR A 126 -9.25 14.81 5.78
C THR A 126 -9.44 13.71 4.73
N VAL A 127 -9.39 14.05 3.45
CA VAL A 127 -9.44 13.04 2.38
C VAL A 127 -8.18 12.16 2.41
N HIS A 128 -7.01 12.77 2.61
CA HIS A 128 -5.74 12.05 2.68
C HIS A 128 -5.67 11.10 3.89
N SER A 129 -6.13 11.53 5.08
CA SER A 129 -6.15 10.66 6.26
C SER A 129 -7.10 9.48 6.07
N LEU A 130 -8.26 9.70 5.42
CA LEU A 130 -9.17 8.62 5.06
C LEU A 130 -8.52 7.62 4.09
N ILE A 131 -7.85 8.11 3.05
CA ILE A 131 -7.12 7.25 2.10
C ILE A 131 -6.04 6.44 2.84
N LEU A 132 -5.25 7.09 3.69
CA LEU A 132 -4.17 6.44 4.43
C LEU A 132 -4.71 5.37 5.39
N ALA A 133 -5.84 5.63 6.05
CA ALA A 133 -6.54 4.65 6.88
C ALA A 133 -7.04 3.46 6.07
N LEU A 134 -7.59 3.67 4.87
CA LEU A 134 -8.02 2.59 3.97
C LEU A 134 -6.83 1.77 3.45
N VAL A 135 -5.71 2.42 3.12
CA VAL A 135 -4.49 1.72 2.71
C VAL A 135 -3.97 0.84 3.84
N PHE A 136 -3.95 1.36 5.06
CA PHE A 136 -3.56 0.60 6.25
C PHE A 136 -4.51 -0.58 6.50
N ALA A 137 -5.81 -0.37 6.39
CA ALA A 137 -6.82 -1.43 6.55
C ALA A 137 -6.65 -2.54 5.50
N GLU A 138 -6.38 -2.19 4.24
CA GLU A 138 -6.11 -3.15 3.16
C GLU A 138 -4.81 -3.93 3.42
N ALA A 139 -3.75 -3.24 3.88
CA ALA A 139 -2.49 -3.87 4.25
C ALA A 139 -2.69 -4.89 5.40
N GLN A 140 -3.45 -4.50 6.42
CA GLN A 140 -3.80 -5.36 7.53
C GLN A 140 -4.65 -6.55 7.09
N SER A 141 -5.66 -6.34 6.24
CA SER A 141 -6.50 -7.42 5.72
C SER A 141 -5.69 -8.44 4.92
N THR A 142 -4.81 -7.97 4.03
CA THR A 142 -3.92 -8.84 3.24
C THR A 142 -3.01 -9.66 4.15
N HIS A 143 -2.44 -9.03 5.19
CA HIS A 143 -1.60 -9.69 6.18
C HIS A 143 -2.36 -10.80 6.93
N THR A 144 -3.56 -10.50 7.42
CA THR A 144 -4.40 -11.48 8.12
C THR A 144 -4.86 -12.62 7.21
N ASN A 145 -5.21 -12.35 5.95
CA ASN A 145 -5.54 -13.39 4.97
C ASN A 145 -4.36 -14.33 4.72
N LEU A 146 -3.14 -13.77 4.64
CA LEU A 146 -1.94 -14.59 4.48
C LEU A 146 -1.66 -15.44 5.72
N GLN A 147 -1.83 -14.89 6.92
CA GLN A 147 -1.73 -15.67 8.17
C GLN A 147 -2.73 -16.83 8.19
N GLN A 148 -3.97 -16.61 7.74
CA GLN A 148 -4.98 -17.67 7.65
C GLN A 148 -4.59 -18.78 6.69
N GLU A 149 -4.06 -18.46 5.50
CA GLU A 149 -3.58 -19.49 4.57
C GLU A 149 -2.38 -20.26 5.11
N VAL A 150 -1.49 -19.60 5.86
CA VAL A 150 -0.38 -20.28 6.58
C VAL A 150 -0.91 -21.26 7.64
N SER A 151 -1.90 -20.83 8.44
CA SER A 151 -2.51 -21.71 9.44
C SER A 151 -3.19 -22.93 8.79
N LYS A 152 -3.89 -22.74 7.67
CA LYS A 152 -4.49 -23.85 6.93
C LYS A 152 -3.44 -24.81 6.38
N GLU A 153 -2.36 -24.28 5.78
CA GLU A 153 -1.25 -25.09 5.28
C GLU A 153 -0.63 -25.95 6.40
N LEU A 154 -0.42 -25.38 7.59
CA LEU A 154 0.10 -26.07 8.78
C LEU A 154 -0.85 -27.17 9.26
N THR A 155 -2.13 -26.86 9.44
CA THR A 155 -3.13 -27.87 9.85
C THR A 155 -3.21 -29.04 8.87
N THR A 156 -3.09 -28.78 7.56
CA THR A 156 -3.06 -29.86 6.57
C THR A 156 -1.77 -30.70 6.68
N ILE A 157 -0.61 -30.09 6.97
CA ILE A 157 0.63 -30.83 7.23
C ILE A 157 0.48 -31.73 8.47
N GLU A 158 -0.10 -31.21 9.56
CA GLU A 158 -0.37 -31.96 10.79
C GLU A 158 -1.31 -33.15 10.52
N HIS A 159 -2.38 -32.94 9.75
CA HIS A 159 -3.28 -34.02 9.35
C HIS A 159 -2.55 -35.12 8.58
N ILE A 160 -1.71 -34.77 7.59
CA ILE A 160 -0.93 -35.76 6.84
C ILE A 160 0.04 -36.49 7.78
N ALA A 161 0.71 -35.79 8.68
CA ALA A 161 1.62 -36.41 9.66
C ALA A 161 0.89 -37.43 10.56
N LEU A 162 -0.29 -37.07 11.07
CA LEU A 162 -1.15 -37.96 11.86
C LEU A 162 -1.64 -39.17 11.07
N GLU A 163 -1.97 -38.99 9.78
CA GLU A 163 -2.41 -40.09 8.90
C GLU A 163 -1.27 -41.05 8.56
N LEU A 164 -0.06 -40.52 8.34
CA LEU A 164 1.15 -41.33 8.15
C LEU A 164 1.52 -42.13 9.40
N ASN A 165 1.32 -41.54 10.58
CA ASN A 165 1.46 -42.25 11.86
C ASN A 165 0.43 -43.37 11.99
N GLN A 166 -0.83 -43.14 11.58
CA GLN A 166 -1.89 -44.15 11.61
C GLN A 166 -1.68 -45.29 10.61
N TRP A 167 -1.08 -45.02 9.44
CA TRP A 167 -0.76 -46.05 8.44
C TRP A 167 0.09 -47.17 9.05
N ASN A 168 1.05 -46.79 9.90
CA ASN A 168 2.01 -47.68 10.55
C ASN A 168 2.89 -48.47 9.55
N GLY A 169 4.12 -48.82 9.96
CA GLY A 169 5.05 -49.59 9.12
C GLY A 169 6.08 -48.76 8.34
N GLN A 170 6.88 -49.46 7.53
CA GLN A 170 8.08 -48.88 6.91
C GLN A 170 7.74 -47.83 5.84
N GLU A 171 6.66 -48.03 5.07
CA GLU A 171 6.20 -47.08 4.04
C GLU A 171 5.81 -45.74 4.68
N GLY A 172 5.04 -45.76 5.76
CA GLY A 172 4.64 -44.55 6.51
C GLY A 172 5.85 -43.78 7.05
N LYS A 173 6.87 -44.48 7.56
CA LYS A 173 8.13 -43.84 8.00
C LYS A 173 8.89 -43.16 6.85
N VAL A 174 8.96 -43.80 5.69
CA VAL A 174 9.59 -43.21 4.50
C VAL A 174 8.82 -41.96 4.07
N LEU A 175 7.49 -42.02 3.96
CA LEU A 175 6.67 -40.86 3.58
C LEU A 175 6.74 -39.73 4.60
N ARG A 176 6.81 -40.03 5.91
CA ARG A 176 7.02 -39.04 6.96
C ARG A 176 8.35 -38.30 6.79
N SER A 177 9.41 -39.02 6.41
CA SER A 177 10.70 -38.39 6.08
C SER A 177 10.61 -37.50 4.83
N GLN A 178 9.77 -37.84 3.84
CA GLN A 178 9.52 -37.01 2.66
C GLN A 178 8.70 -35.76 3.00
N LEU A 179 7.72 -35.89 3.90
CA LEU A 179 6.99 -34.74 4.45
C LEU A 179 7.92 -33.80 5.23
N ALA A 180 8.83 -34.34 6.05
CA ALA A 180 9.87 -33.56 6.72
C ALA A 180 10.77 -32.80 5.72
N ALA A 181 11.15 -33.46 4.62
CA ALA A 181 11.93 -32.82 3.55
C ALA A 181 11.15 -31.70 2.85
N TYR A 182 9.84 -31.87 2.64
CA TYR A 182 8.98 -30.82 2.12
C TYR A 182 8.90 -29.60 3.05
N VAL A 183 8.59 -29.80 4.33
CA VAL A 183 8.52 -28.72 5.32
C VAL A 183 9.86 -27.99 5.44
N THR A 184 10.97 -28.74 5.44
CA THR A 184 12.32 -28.18 5.46
C THR A 184 12.59 -27.32 4.22
N ALA A 185 12.20 -27.78 3.03
CA ALA A 185 12.37 -27.01 1.79
C ALA A 185 11.49 -25.74 1.77
N VAL A 186 10.29 -25.77 2.37
CA VAL A 186 9.46 -24.57 2.54
C VAL A 186 10.15 -23.55 3.45
N LEU A 187 10.62 -23.97 4.63
CA LEU A 187 11.34 -23.09 5.56
C LEU A 187 12.61 -22.48 4.95
N GLN A 188 13.46 -23.30 4.35
CA GLN A 188 14.77 -22.85 3.85
C GLN A 188 14.69 -22.10 2.51
N ASN A 189 13.82 -22.54 1.59
CA ASN A 189 13.82 -22.03 0.22
C ASN A 189 12.66 -21.09 -0.11
N GLU A 190 11.60 -21.04 0.71
CA GLU A 190 10.47 -20.12 0.49
C GLU A 190 10.41 -19.00 1.54
N TRP A 191 10.69 -19.30 2.82
CA TRP A 191 10.69 -18.30 3.89
C TRP A 191 12.03 -17.57 4.04
N GLN A 192 13.16 -18.27 4.16
CA GLN A 192 14.47 -17.63 4.37
C GLN A 192 15.08 -16.99 3.12
N ALA A 193 14.94 -17.63 1.96
CA ALA A 193 15.53 -17.16 0.71
C ALA A 193 14.67 -16.05 0.08
N SER A 194 14.67 -14.85 0.68
CA SER A 194 14.07 -13.59 0.20
C SER A 194 13.07 -13.79 -0.96
N ALA A 195 11.92 -14.37 -0.62
CA ALA A 195 10.71 -14.50 -1.41
C ALA A 195 10.91 -14.58 -2.94
N ASN A 196 11.25 -15.76 -3.45
CA ASN A 196 10.75 -16.09 -4.78
C ASN A 196 9.22 -16.15 -4.65
N LEU A 197 8.52 -15.04 -4.93
CA LEU A 197 7.05 -14.89 -4.83
C LEU A 197 6.27 -15.90 -5.72
N ARG A 198 7.00 -16.74 -6.46
CA ARG A 198 6.50 -17.82 -7.32
C ARG A 198 6.71 -19.22 -6.71
N GLY A 199 7.26 -19.31 -5.50
CA GLY A 199 7.65 -20.55 -4.83
C GLY A 199 9.03 -21.07 -5.23
N SER A 200 9.55 -22.03 -4.47
CA SER A 200 10.84 -22.67 -4.73
C SER A 200 10.68 -23.95 -5.56
N ARG A 201 11.70 -24.24 -6.39
CA ARG A 201 11.73 -25.48 -7.18
C ARG A 201 11.96 -26.68 -6.27
N GLU A 202 12.72 -26.47 -5.21
CA GLU A 202 13.08 -27.44 -4.18
C GLU A 202 11.84 -27.91 -3.43
N ALA A 203 11.01 -26.99 -2.89
CA ALA A 203 9.76 -27.36 -2.24
C ALA A 203 8.76 -27.99 -3.21
N ARG A 204 8.75 -27.58 -4.49
CA ARG A 204 7.90 -28.23 -5.50
C ARG A 204 8.33 -29.68 -5.78
N ARG A 205 9.64 -29.95 -5.85
CA ARG A 205 10.15 -31.33 -6.02
C ARG A 205 9.85 -32.19 -4.79
N ALA A 206 10.03 -31.65 -3.60
CA ALA A 206 9.73 -32.36 -2.36
C ALA A 206 8.23 -32.70 -2.25
N TYR A 207 7.35 -31.75 -2.57
CA TYR A 207 5.91 -32.00 -2.67
C TYR A 207 5.60 -33.14 -3.65
N ASN A 208 6.11 -33.07 -4.88
CA ASN A 208 5.83 -34.09 -5.90
C ASN A 208 6.37 -35.47 -5.50
N THR A 209 7.49 -35.54 -4.77
CA THR A 209 8.06 -36.81 -4.29
C THR A 209 7.14 -37.46 -3.25
N LEU A 210 6.63 -36.66 -2.31
CA LEU A 210 5.67 -37.11 -1.31
C LEU A 210 4.34 -37.55 -1.97
N ASP A 211 3.85 -36.76 -2.92
CA ASP A 211 2.61 -37.02 -3.65
C ASP A 211 2.65 -38.37 -4.40
N ILE A 212 3.73 -38.60 -5.16
CA ILE A 212 3.97 -39.89 -5.82
C ILE A 212 4.05 -41.02 -4.80
N GLY A 213 4.76 -40.80 -3.68
CA GLY A 213 4.88 -41.80 -2.62
C GLY A 213 3.54 -42.21 -2.01
N ILE A 214 2.63 -41.26 -1.78
CA ILE A 214 1.26 -41.51 -1.29
C ILE A 214 0.43 -42.24 -2.36
N LEU A 215 0.58 -41.86 -3.63
CA LEU A 215 -0.10 -42.52 -4.75
C LEU A 215 0.39 -43.97 -4.94
N ASP A 216 1.64 -44.28 -4.64
CA ASP A 216 2.19 -45.63 -4.79
C ASP A 216 1.88 -46.57 -3.60
N LEU A 217 1.29 -46.07 -2.51
CA LEU A 217 0.88 -46.88 -1.36
C LEU A 217 -0.12 -47.98 -1.76
N ARG A 218 0.20 -49.21 -1.36
CA ARG A 218 -0.68 -50.38 -1.57
C ARG A 218 -1.64 -50.53 -0.39
N ALA A 219 -2.87 -50.06 -0.59
CA ALA A 219 -3.94 -50.17 0.41
C ALA A 219 -4.66 -51.52 0.33
N GLU A 220 -4.29 -52.46 1.20
CA GLU A 220 -4.85 -53.83 1.22
C GLU A 220 -6.15 -53.93 2.03
N THR A 221 -6.32 -53.08 3.04
CA THR A 221 -7.51 -53.08 3.91
C THR A 221 -8.45 -51.90 3.61
N PRO A 222 -9.76 -52.01 3.92
CA PRO A 222 -10.69 -50.87 3.79
C PRO A 222 -10.26 -49.64 4.60
N GLN A 223 -9.62 -49.85 5.77
CA GLN A 223 -9.08 -48.77 6.59
C GLN A 223 -7.92 -48.05 5.87
N GLN A 224 -6.99 -48.81 5.28
CA GLN A 224 -5.90 -48.25 4.48
C GLN A 224 -6.42 -47.53 3.23
N GLN A 225 -7.45 -48.04 2.57
CA GLN A 225 -8.05 -47.38 1.41
C GLN A 225 -8.63 -46.01 1.80
N SER A 226 -9.32 -45.95 2.94
CA SER A 226 -9.84 -44.68 3.49
C SER A 226 -8.71 -43.72 3.88
N LEU A 227 -7.68 -44.19 4.58
CA LEU A 227 -6.51 -43.38 4.96
C LEU A 227 -5.80 -42.81 3.73
N ARG A 228 -5.52 -43.63 2.71
CA ARG A 228 -4.89 -43.19 1.47
C ARG A 228 -5.73 -42.14 0.74
N ALA A 229 -7.04 -42.34 0.68
CA ALA A 229 -7.93 -41.36 0.06
C ALA A 229 -7.91 -40.01 0.80
N ARG A 230 -7.87 -40.00 2.14
CA ARG A 230 -7.73 -38.75 2.90
C ARG A 230 -6.38 -38.08 2.71
N MET A 231 -5.28 -38.84 2.70
CA MET A 231 -3.95 -38.29 2.41
C MET A 231 -3.88 -37.64 1.03
N ILE A 232 -4.50 -38.23 0.00
CA ILE A 232 -4.56 -37.63 -1.34
C ILE A 232 -5.33 -36.30 -1.31
N MET A 233 -6.50 -36.24 -0.67
CA MET A 233 -7.26 -34.99 -0.54
C MET A 233 -6.47 -33.92 0.23
N ASN A 234 -5.82 -34.31 1.33
CA ASN A 234 -4.98 -33.41 2.11
C ASN A 234 -3.77 -32.91 1.31
N MET A 235 -3.19 -33.72 0.41
CA MET A 235 -2.13 -33.27 -0.48
C MET A 235 -2.62 -32.21 -1.47
N ASP A 236 -3.79 -32.40 -2.07
CA ASP A 236 -4.41 -31.40 -2.96
C ASP A 236 -4.67 -30.08 -2.21
N ASP A 237 -5.27 -30.16 -1.01
CA ASP A 237 -5.52 -29.00 -0.16
C ASP A 237 -4.21 -28.29 0.25
N LEU A 238 -3.18 -29.04 0.61
CA LEU A 238 -1.86 -28.50 0.96
C LEU A 238 -1.28 -27.68 -0.20
N GLN A 239 -1.36 -28.20 -1.41
CA GLN A 239 -0.88 -27.52 -2.59
C GLN A 239 -1.70 -26.27 -2.92
N ASP A 240 -3.01 -26.29 -2.67
CA ASP A 240 -3.87 -25.13 -2.89
C ASP A 240 -3.64 -24.02 -1.84
N HIS A 241 -3.46 -24.37 -0.56
CA HIS A 241 -3.06 -23.42 0.49
C HIS A 241 -1.68 -22.81 0.21
N ARG A 242 -0.70 -23.62 -0.21
CA ARG A 242 0.62 -23.10 -0.62
C ARG A 242 0.51 -22.14 -1.80
N LYS A 243 -0.27 -22.46 -2.84
CA LYS A 243 -0.49 -21.54 -3.98
C LYS A 243 -1.18 -20.26 -3.53
N ALA A 244 -2.19 -20.35 -2.67
CA ALA A 244 -2.91 -19.20 -2.14
C ALA A 244 -1.98 -18.28 -1.35
N ARG A 245 -1.16 -18.84 -0.45
CA ARG A 245 -0.10 -18.13 0.30
C ARG A 245 0.87 -17.40 -0.63
N LEU A 246 1.41 -18.11 -1.63
CA LEU A 246 2.36 -17.52 -2.60
C LEU A 246 1.71 -16.44 -3.47
N SER A 247 0.44 -16.62 -3.86
CA SER A 247 -0.32 -15.61 -4.63
C SER A 247 -0.57 -14.35 -3.81
N LEU A 248 -0.98 -14.48 -2.55
CA LEU A 248 -1.19 -13.34 -1.64
C LEU A 248 0.12 -12.58 -1.39
N ALA A 249 1.22 -13.30 -1.20
CA ALA A 249 2.55 -12.72 -1.11
C ALA A 249 2.91 -11.91 -2.37
N HIS A 250 2.58 -12.44 -3.56
CA HIS A 250 2.91 -11.80 -4.82
C HIS A 250 2.06 -10.56 -5.12
N ARG A 251 0.78 -10.58 -4.76
CA ARG A 251 -0.16 -9.49 -5.08
C ARG A 251 0.24 -8.17 -4.40
N GLY A 252 0.82 -8.23 -3.20
CA GLY A 252 1.28 -7.06 -2.45
C GLY A 252 0.22 -5.96 -2.35
N LEU A 253 0.61 -4.77 -1.85
CA LEU A 253 -0.23 -3.59 -2.03
C LEU A 253 -0.09 -3.09 -3.47
N PRO A 254 -1.19 -2.90 -4.22
CA PRO A 254 -1.15 -2.25 -5.53
C PRO A 254 -0.36 -0.94 -5.48
N SER A 255 0.52 -0.73 -6.47
CA SER A 255 1.37 0.47 -6.55
C SER A 255 0.57 1.79 -6.53
N LEU A 256 -0.70 1.73 -6.92
CA LEU A 256 -1.63 2.84 -6.85
C LEU A 256 -1.81 3.40 -5.42
N PHE A 257 -1.81 2.54 -4.39
CA PHE A 257 -1.92 2.98 -3.00
C PHE A 257 -0.73 3.84 -2.57
N TRP A 258 0.48 3.45 -2.95
CA TRP A 258 1.70 4.23 -2.71
C TRP A 258 1.64 5.58 -3.42
N TRP A 259 1.18 5.61 -4.67
CA TRP A 259 0.98 6.86 -5.39
C TRP A 259 0.00 7.79 -4.68
N MET A 260 -1.15 7.28 -4.23
CA MET A 260 -2.15 8.08 -3.53
C MET A 260 -1.62 8.61 -2.19
N ALA A 261 -0.93 7.77 -1.41
CA ALA A 261 -0.38 8.17 -0.12
C ALA A 261 0.71 9.24 -0.26
N LEU A 262 1.70 9.02 -1.14
CA LEU A 262 2.80 9.96 -1.35
C LEU A 262 2.34 11.27 -2.01
N THR A 263 1.40 11.20 -2.96
CA THR A 263 0.87 12.40 -3.62
C THR A 263 0.05 13.23 -2.65
N GLY A 264 -0.80 12.62 -1.82
CA GLY A 264 -1.57 13.33 -0.80
C GLY A 264 -0.66 14.04 0.21
N PHE A 265 0.39 13.37 0.67
CA PHE A 265 1.42 13.96 1.52
C PHE A 265 2.10 15.16 0.84
N ALA A 266 2.55 15.01 -0.41
CA ALA A 266 3.20 16.08 -1.16
C ALA A 266 2.29 17.29 -1.40
N ILE A 267 1.00 17.07 -1.69
CA ILE A 267 0.02 18.15 -1.86
C ILE A 267 -0.12 18.93 -0.57
N ILE A 268 -0.31 18.25 0.57
CA ILE A 268 -0.47 18.90 1.87
C ILE A 268 0.78 19.70 2.24
N VAL A 269 1.97 19.11 2.12
CA VAL A 269 3.24 19.81 2.31
C VAL A 269 3.33 21.05 1.39
N GLY A 270 2.90 20.93 0.14
CA GLY A 270 2.85 22.03 -0.82
C GLY A 270 1.98 23.21 -0.38
N PHE A 271 0.83 22.97 0.24
CA PHE A 271 -0.01 24.03 0.81
C PHE A 271 0.67 24.73 1.98
N PHE A 272 1.39 23.98 2.82
CA PHE A 272 2.12 24.55 3.95
C PHE A 272 3.22 25.54 3.53
N LEU A 273 3.76 25.44 2.31
CA LEU A 273 4.76 26.38 1.77
C LEU A 273 4.26 27.85 1.72
N ILE A 274 2.95 28.06 1.72
CA ILE A 274 2.33 29.39 1.64
C ILE A 274 2.47 30.18 2.97
N PHE A 275 2.65 29.49 4.09
CA PHE A 275 2.71 30.09 5.43
C PHE A 275 4.12 30.63 5.78
N PRO A 276 4.21 31.72 6.56
CA PRO A 276 5.49 32.30 6.96
C PRO A 276 6.31 31.34 7.81
N ALA A 277 7.64 31.42 7.66
CA ALA A 277 8.59 30.58 8.39
C ALA A 277 8.63 30.98 9.86
N ASN A 278 7.76 30.35 10.66
CA ASN A 278 7.78 30.40 12.11
C ASN A 278 8.18 29.01 12.63
N LEU A 279 8.93 28.97 13.73
CA LEU A 279 9.25 27.74 14.46
C LEU A 279 7.99 26.91 14.74
N VAL A 280 6.86 27.58 15.02
CA VAL A 280 5.56 26.92 15.23
C VAL A 280 5.08 26.18 13.97
N HIS A 281 5.15 26.79 12.79
CA HIS A 281 4.74 26.12 11.54
C HIS A 281 5.65 24.94 11.18
N ILE A 282 6.97 25.10 11.40
CA ILE A 282 7.94 24.01 11.19
C ILE A 282 7.64 22.86 12.16
N ALA A 283 7.33 23.15 13.44
CA ALA A 283 6.98 22.14 14.42
C ALA A 283 5.70 21.39 14.04
N ILE A 284 4.62 22.10 13.65
CA ILE A 284 3.37 21.47 13.21
C ILE A 284 3.60 20.59 11.97
N LEU A 285 4.35 21.10 10.97
CA LEU A 285 4.65 20.36 9.75
C LEU A 285 5.55 19.14 10.01
N SER A 286 6.43 19.23 11.01
CA SER A 286 7.24 18.10 11.48
C SER A 286 6.40 17.05 12.19
N VAL A 287 5.45 17.44 13.05
CA VAL A 287 4.52 16.51 13.70
C VAL A 287 3.66 15.79 12.65
N TYR A 288 3.14 16.51 11.66
CA TYR A 288 2.41 15.91 10.54
C TYR A 288 3.30 14.94 9.74
N GLY A 289 4.51 15.36 9.36
CA GLY A 289 5.49 14.52 8.67
C GLY A 289 5.82 13.25 9.45
N ALA A 290 6.09 13.38 10.76
CA ALA A 290 6.38 12.27 11.64
C ALA A 290 5.21 11.28 11.69
N TYR A 291 3.97 11.77 11.89
CA TYR A 291 2.79 10.90 11.92
C TYR A 291 2.57 10.16 10.58
N THR A 292 2.66 10.87 9.45
CA THR A 292 2.53 10.24 8.13
C THR A 292 3.66 9.26 7.87
N GLY A 293 4.90 9.57 8.24
CA GLY A 293 6.05 8.66 8.13
C GLY A 293 5.87 7.40 8.96
N LEU A 294 5.34 7.52 10.18
CA LEU A 294 5.01 6.39 11.03
C LEU A 294 3.93 5.51 10.38
N ALA A 295 2.82 6.10 9.92
CA ALA A 295 1.76 5.36 9.25
C ALA A 295 2.25 4.64 7.98
N LEU A 296 3.06 5.31 7.15
CA LEU A 296 3.68 4.70 5.98
C LEU A 296 4.63 3.55 6.33
N TYR A 297 5.36 3.65 7.44
CA TYR A 297 6.22 2.56 7.93
C TYR A 297 5.40 1.33 8.34
N PHE A 298 4.29 1.51 9.06
CA PHE A 298 3.40 0.39 9.39
C PHE A 298 2.80 -0.26 8.14
N ILE A 299 2.34 0.54 7.17
CA ILE A 299 1.86 0.04 5.87
C ILE A 299 2.97 -0.76 5.17
N LEU A 300 4.19 -0.23 5.17
CA LEU A 300 5.35 -0.89 4.57
C LEU A 300 5.63 -2.24 5.24
N ALA A 301 5.64 -2.29 6.58
CA ALA A 301 5.89 -3.49 7.36
C ALA A 301 4.83 -4.57 7.09
N LEU A 302 3.54 -4.21 7.10
CA LEU A 302 2.45 -5.14 6.80
C LEU A 302 2.47 -5.65 5.35
N SER A 303 2.93 -4.82 4.40
CA SER A 303 3.04 -5.21 2.99
C SER A 303 4.18 -6.18 2.68
N HIS A 304 5.08 -6.46 3.64
CA HIS A 304 6.21 -7.37 3.48
C HIS A 304 6.18 -8.50 4.53
N PRO A 305 5.28 -9.48 4.39
CA PRO A 305 5.05 -10.50 5.42
C PRO A 305 6.19 -11.53 5.58
N TYR A 306 7.19 -11.53 4.70
CA TYR A 306 8.37 -12.42 4.78
C TYR A 306 9.58 -11.73 5.42
N ALA A 307 9.53 -10.41 5.65
CA ALA A 307 10.67 -9.66 6.13
C ALA A 307 10.27 -8.50 7.05
N GLY A 308 11.03 -8.34 8.12
CA GLY A 308 10.88 -7.22 9.03
C GLY A 308 9.90 -7.48 10.18
N PRO A 309 9.48 -6.42 10.89
CA PRO A 309 8.90 -6.57 12.22
C PRO A 309 7.47 -7.13 12.24
N ALA A 310 6.78 -7.14 11.09
CA ALA A 310 5.47 -7.74 10.93
C ALA A 310 5.54 -9.04 10.09
N SER A 311 6.70 -9.69 10.04
CA SER A 311 6.83 -10.99 9.38
C SER A 311 5.91 -12.02 10.02
N ILE A 312 5.39 -12.94 9.21
CA ILE A 312 4.65 -14.08 9.73
C ILE A 312 5.60 -14.97 10.52
N ASP A 313 5.16 -15.42 11.69
CA ASP A 313 5.91 -16.33 12.54
C ASP A 313 5.97 -17.72 11.89
N THR A 314 7.19 -18.22 11.69
CA THR A 314 7.45 -19.55 11.12
C THR A 314 7.66 -20.61 12.20
N SER A 315 7.67 -20.24 13.49
CA SER A 315 7.84 -21.17 14.62
C SER A 315 6.88 -22.38 14.57
N PRO A 316 5.60 -22.25 14.16
CA PRO A 316 4.73 -23.42 14.02
C PRO A 316 5.21 -24.46 13.01
N TYR A 317 5.86 -24.06 11.90
CA TYR A 317 6.45 -25.02 10.97
C TYR A 317 7.63 -25.77 11.60
N GLU A 318 8.42 -25.09 12.43
CA GLU A 318 9.55 -25.67 13.14
C GLU A 318 9.07 -26.67 14.19
N MET A 319 8.02 -26.35 14.95
CA MET A 319 7.39 -27.26 15.91
C MET A 319 6.89 -28.55 15.25
N VAL A 320 6.13 -28.44 14.15
CA VAL A 320 5.66 -29.63 13.40
C VAL A 320 6.83 -30.44 12.84
N LEU A 321 7.91 -29.79 12.40
CA LEU A 321 9.09 -30.48 11.89
C LEU A 321 9.84 -31.26 13.00
N GLU A 322 9.97 -30.67 14.18
CA GLU A 322 10.71 -31.25 15.31
C GLU A 322 9.89 -32.33 16.03
N ASP A 323 8.67 -32.00 16.46
CA ASP A 323 7.82 -32.87 17.28
C ASP A 323 7.15 -33.94 16.41
N ASP A 324 6.50 -33.50 15.32
CA ASP A 324 5.61 -34.36 14.54
C ASP A 324 6.27 -35.03 13.35
N LEU A 325 7.51 -34.71 12.97
CA LEU A 325 8.18 -35.33 11.83
C LEU A 325 9.53 -35.98 12.18
N LYS A 326 10.33 -35.37 13.07
CA LYS A 326 11.62 -35.92 13.51
C LYS A 326 11.57 -36.70 14.83
N GLY A 327 10.60 -36.40 15.70
CA GLY A 327 10.53 -36.93 17.07
C GLY A 327 10.04 -38.37 17.27
N SER A 328 9.74 -39.14 16.22
CA SER A 328 9.20 -40.52 16.30
C SER A 328 10.00 -41.52 15.47
#